data_AF-A0A2N5UQ66-F1
#
_entry.id   AF-A0A2N5UQ66-F1
#
_cell.length_a   1.000
_cell.length_b   1.000
_cell.length_c   1.000
_cell.angle_alpha   90.00
_cell.angle_beta   90.00
_cell.angle_gamma   90.00
#
_symmetry.space_group_name_H-M   'P 1'
#
loop_
_entity.id
_entity.type
_entity.pdbx_description
1 polymer ?
#
loop_
_entity_poly.entity_id
_entity_poly.type
_entity_poly.pdbx_seq_one_letter_code
_entity_poly.pdbx_strand_id
1 'polypeptide(L)'
;MFRSSWILCAQMSSVLIALITLPSVRTTHREYSSTPQQCGIHYSLDGDLAELATASTVHCINYGNVKYQCDRNSCHGGSEKATPSSSPFSKFAFYNCRAHDDYGNLLPNRDQTVYPNSFTASNRIMKLDVVGDANKDGDGIAHFNCDYTKQSDLNSRRPWCNRCWLNK
;
A
#
# COMPACT_ATOMS: atom_id res chain seq x y z
N MET A 1 51.59 67.35 21.67
CA MET A 1 52.31 66.82 20.49
C MET A 1 52.97 65.50 20.87
N PHE A 2 52.64 64.42 20.14
CA PHE A 2 53.27 63.07 20.03
C PHE A 2 53.51 62.25 21.33
N ARG A 3 52.75 61.19 21.68
CA ARG A 3 52.52 59.82 21.12
C ARG A 3 53.70 58.83 21.22
N SER A 4 53.48 57.78 22.04
CA SER A 4 53.73 56.32 21.82
C SER A 4 55.20 55.85 21.73
N SER A 5 55.64 54.63 22.12
CA SER A 5 54.99 53.31 22.11
C SER A 5 55.69 52.34 23.08
N TRP A 6 54.92 51.55 23.82
CA TRP A 6 55.35 50.29 24.44
C TRP A 6 54.95 49.15 23.49
N ILE A 7 55.90 48.31 23.11
CA ILE A 7 55.66 47.14 22.26
C ILE A 7 55.25 45.99 23.19
N LEU A 8 53.97 45.64 23.21
CA LEU A 8 53.47 44.41 23.79
C LEU A 8 53.50 43.30 22.73
N CYS A 9 54.24 42.25 23.03
CA CYS A 9 54.34 41.03 22.24
C CYS A 9 53.03 40.24 22.38
N ALA A 10 52.23 40.17 21.31
CA ALA A 10 51.02 39.35 21.29
C ALA A 10 51.36 37.94 20.79
N GLN A 11 51.33 36.95 21.70
CA GLN A 11 51.33 35.53 21.31
C GLN A 11 49.98 35.18 20.68
N MET A 12 49.98 34.87 19.38
CA MET A 12 48.85 34.29 18.69
C MET A 12 48.79 32.78 18.97
N SER A 13 47.90 32.37 19.87
CA SER A 13 47.54 30.97 20.04
C SER A 13 46.50 30.58 18.98
N SER A 14 46.93 29.87 17.95
CA SER A 14 46.04 29.29 16.93
C SER A 14 45.19 28.17 17.53
N VAL A 15 43.89 28.41 17.69
CA VAL A 15 42.92 27.37 18.06
C VAL A 15 42.56 26.59 16.80
N LEU A 16 43.03 25.35 16.71
CA LEU A 16 42.63 24.40 15.67
C LEU A 16 41.21 23.90 15.98
N ILE A 17 40.20 24.40 15.27
CA ILE A 17 38.82 23.88 15.36
C ILE A 17 38.76 22.60 14.52
N ALA A 18 38.84 21.45 15.16
CA ALA A 18 38.58 20.17 14.53
C ALA A 18 37.08 20.06 14.20
N LEU A 19 36.74 20.24 12.91
CA LEU A 19 35.42 19.96 12.36
C LEU A 19 35.18 18.45 12.40
N ILE A 20 34.50 17.99 13.46
CA ILE A 20 33.98 16.62 13.55
C ILE A 20 32.82 16.52 12.56
N THR A 21 33.09 16.01 11.36
CA THR A 21 32.05 15.61 10.41
C THR A 21 31.39 14.34 10.91
N LEU A 22 30.32 14.48 11.70
CA LEU A 22 29.44 13.36 12.03
C LEU A 22 28.82 12.85 10.73
N PRO A 23 29.01 11.57 10.35
CA PRO A 23 28.31 11.01 9.21
C PRO A 23 26.82 11.05 9.52
N SER A 24 26.08 11.84 8.75
CA SER A 24 24.62 11.93 8.85
C SER A 24 24.04 10.58 8.40
N VAL A 25 23.79 9.69 9.35
CA VAL A 25 23.02 8.47 9.13
C VAL A 25 21.61 8.93 8.79
N ARG A 26 21.28 8.98 7.50
CA ARG A 26 19.89 9.15 7.05
C ARG A 26 19.14 7.87 7.37
N THR A 27 18.56 7.80 8.57
CA THR A 27 17.47 6.86 8.82
C THR A 27 16.31 7.24 7.90
N THR A 28 16.04 6.41 6.90
CA THR A 28 14.83 6.51 6.09
C THR A 28 13.64 6.17 6.99
N HIS A 29 13.16 7.14 7.76
CA HIS A 29 11.94 6.98 8.55
C HIS A 29 10.77 6.86 7.58
N ARG A 30 10.19 5.66 7.52
CA ARG A 30 8.95 5.42 6.81
C ARG A 30 7.83 6.12 7.57
N GLU A 31 7.15 7.04 6.90
CA GLU A 31 6.10 7.86 7.53
C GLU A 31 4.86 7.00 7.75
N TYR A 32 4.55 6.70 9.03
CA TYR A 32 3.40 5.89 9.43
C TYR A 32 2.11 6.69 9.27
N SER A 33 1.06 6.07 8.71
CA SER A 33 -0.25 6.69 8.64
C SER A 33 -0.95 6.60 9.99
N SER A 34 -1.41 7.74 10.50
CA SER A 34 -2.16 7.80 11.77
C SER A 34 -3.59 7.27 11.65
N THR A 35 -4.09 7.01 10.44
CA THR A 35 -5.46 6.53 10.20
C THR A 35 -5.47 5.26 9.33
N PRO A 36 -6.48 4.38 9.49
CA PRO A 36 -6.69 3.27 8.57
C PRO A 36 -6.77 3.74 7.11
N GLN A 37 -6.21 2.96 6.20
CA GLN A 37 -6.25 3.26 4.77
C GLN A 37 -7.21 2.33 4.05
N GLN A 38 -8.16 2.93 3.33
CA GLN A 38 -9.01 2.18 2.41
C GLN A 38 -8.31 2.07 1.05
N CYS A 39 -8.04 0.85 0.60
CA CYS A 39 -7.40 0.60 -0.69
C CYS A 39 -8.41 0.76 -1.82
N GLY A 40 -8.77 2.02 -2.09
CA GLY A 40 -9.88 2.40 -2.95
C GLY A 40 -9.66 2.18 -4.45
N ILE A 41 -8.40 2.26 -4.88
CA ILE A 41 -7.98 2.19 -6.29
C ILE A 41 -7.23 0.90 -6.57
N HIS A 42 -6.28 0.54 -5.70
CA HIS A 42 -5.46 -0.64 -5.92
C HIS A 42 -5.13 -1.33 -4.60
N TYR A 43 -5.11 -2.66 -4.66
CA TYR A 43 -4.61 -3.55 -3.62
C TYR A 43 -3.80 -4.64 -4.32
N SER A 44 -2.61 -4.94 -3.84
CA SER A 44 -1.89 -6.14 -4.26
C SER A 44 -1.01 -6.64 -3.11
N LEU A 45 -0.90 -7.96 -3.00
CA LEU A 45 0.12 -8.56 -2.15
C LEU A 45 1.51 -8.32 -2.78
N ASP A 46 2.51 -8.12 -1.93
CA ASP A 46 3.91 -8.03 -2.35
C ASP A 46 4.47 -9.42 -2.69
N GLY A 47 5.25 -9.51 -3.78
CA GLY A 47 5.86 -10.75 -4.27
C GLY A 47 5.19 -11.35 -5.51
N ASP A 48 5.83 -12.38 -6.07
CA ASP A 48 5.35 -13.11 -7.25
C ASP A 48 4.21 -14.09 -6.88
N LEU A 49 3.50 -14.61 -7.89
CA LEU A 49 2.36 -15.52 -7.69
C LEU A 49 2.69 -16.72 -6.76
N ALA A 50 3.91 -17.25 -6.85
CA ALA A 50 4.38 -18.37 -6.04
C ALA A 50 4.57 -18.02 -4.54
N GLU A 51 4.70 -16.73 -4.21
CA GLU A 51 5.01 -16.25 -2.85
C GLU A 51 3.81 -15.55 -2.18
N LEU A 52 2.68 -15.43 -2.88
CA LEU A 52 1.47 -14.75 -2.37
C LEU A 52 0.93 -15.37 -1.07
N ALA A 53 1.13 -16.67 -0.87
CA ALA A 53 0.73 -17.35 0.36
C ALA A 53 1.48 -16.80 1.58
N THR A 54 2.74 -16.42 1.41
CA THR A 54 3.64 -15.93 2.48
C THR A 54 3.80 -14.41 2.51
N ALA A 55 3.24 -13.70 1.53
CA ALA A 55 3.29 -12.24 1.47
C ALA A 55 2.80 -11.62 2.80
N SER A 56 3.66 -10.83 3.43
CA SER A 56 3.37 -10.10 4.68
C SER A 56 2.91 -8.66 4.43
N THR A 57 3.07 -8.20 3.19
CA THR A 57 2.93 -6.82 2.79
C THR A 57 1.84 -6.66 1.72
N VAL A 58 1.13 -5.54 1.77
CA VAL A 58 0.17 -5.08 0.77
C VAL A 58 0.62 -3.75 0.19
N HIS A 59 0.59 -3.61 -1.13
CA HIS A 59 0.61 -2.32 -1.83
C HIS A 59 -0.82 -1.80 -1.97
N CYS A 60 -1.06 -0.61 -1.43
CA CYS A 60 -2.38 -0.02 -1.33
C CYS A 60 -2.38 1.37 -1.99
N ILE A 61 -3.34 1.63 -2.87
CA ILE A 61 -3.61 2.98 -3.38
C ILE A 61 -5.01 3.37 -2.94
N ASN A 62 -5.09 4.44 -2.14
CA ASN A 62 -6.37 4.94 -1.64
C ASN A 62 -7.12 5.78 -2.69
N TYR A 63 -8.33 6.22 -2.37
CA TYR A 63 -9.13 7.05 -3.29
C TYR A 63 -8.50 8.41 -3.63
N GLY A 64 -7.60 8.92 -2.79
CA GLY A 64 -6.82 10.14 -3.03
C GLY A 64 -5.58 9.91 -3.91
N ASN A 65 -5.43 8.72 -4.50
CA ASN A 65 -4.28 8.31 -5.30
C ASN A 65 -2.95 8.33 -4.52
N VAL A 66 -3.01 8.17 -3.20
CA VAL A 66 -1.83 8.09 -2.33
C VAL A 66 -1.44 6.63 -2.16
N LYS A 67 -0.15 6.35 -2.34
CA LYS A 67 0.44 5.01 -2.25
C LYS A 67 0.89 4.72 -0.82
N TYR A 68 0.49 3.56 -0.32
CA TYR A 68 0.88 3.03 0.96
C TYR A 68 1.41 1.62 0.80
N GLN A 69 2.33 1.25 1.67
CA GLN A 69 2.61 -0.15 1.97
C GLN A 69 1.98 -0.45 3.32
N CYS A 70 1.25 -1.56 3.42
CA CYS A 70 0.53 -1.95 4.64
C CYS A 70 0.92 -3.35 5.09
N ASP A 71 0.83 -3.60 6.39
CA ASP A 71 0.89 -4.95 6.95
C ASP A 71 -0.36 -5.71 6.52
N ARG A 72 -0.20 -6.82 5.80
CA ARG A 72 -1.32 -7.65 5.29
C ARG A 72 -2.24 -8.10 6.41
N ASN A 73 -1.69 -8.45 7.57
CA ASN A 73 -2.46 -8.95 8.71
C ASN A 73 -3.29 -7.85 9.38
N SER A 74 -3.04 -6.57 9.03
CA SER A 74 -3.85 -5.44 9.47
C SER A 74 -5.05 -5.15 8.56
N CYS A 75 -5.18 -5.86 7.43
CA CYS A 75 -6.22 -5.61 6.44
C CYS A 75 -7.52 -6.40 6.70
N HIS A 76 -8.65 -5.84 6.30
CA HIS A 76 -9.99 -6.37 6.56
C HIS A 76 -11.05 -5.88 5.55
N GLY A 77 -12.15 -6.62 5.43
CA GLY A 77 -13.26 -6.31 4.52
C GLY A 77 -14.38 -5.45 5.13
N GLY A 78 -14.20 -4.99 6.37
CA GLY A 78 -15.21 -4.22 7.12
C GLY A 78 -15.23 -2.72 6.83
N SER A 79 -15.67 -1.93 7.82
CA SER A 79 -15.63 -0.46 7.80
C SER A 79 -14.32 0.07 8.39
N GLU A 80 -14.07 1.38 8.29
CA GLU A 80 -12.89 2.07 8.87
C GLU A 80 -12.63 1.74 10.36
N LYS A 81 -13.70 1.50 11.14
CA LYS A 81 -13.61 1.22 12.57
C LYS A 81 -13.47 -0.28 12.88
N ALA A 82 -13.56 -1.14 11.86
CA ALA A 82 -13.45 -2.57 12.03
C ALA A 82 -11.99 -3.00 12.25
N THR A 83 -11.83 -4.28 12.51
CA THR A 83 -10.54 -4.93 12.71
C THR A 83 -10.47 -6.21 11.90
N PRO A 84 -9.27 -6.75 11.66
CA PRO A 84 -9.10 -8.08 11.06
C PRO A 84 -9.82 -9.19 11.83
N SER A 85 -9.98 -9.06 13.15
CA SER A 85 -10.72 -10.03 13.96
C SER A 85 -12.24 -9.96 13.76
N SER A 86 -12.80 -8.76 13.63
CA SER A 86 -14.25 -8.58 13.44
C SER A 86 -14.70 -8.75 11.99
N SER A 87 -13.84 -8.41 11.02
CA SER A 87 -14.14 -8.45 9.58
C SER A 87 -12.98 -9.02 8.75
N PRO A 88 -12.57 -10.28 8.95
CA PRO A 88 -11.34 -10.81 8.37
C PRO A 88 -11.28 -10.69 6.84
N PHE A 89 -10.12 -10.31 6.32
CA PHE A 89 -9.91 -10.18 4.87
C PHE A 89 -10.12 -11.50 4.12
N SER A 90 -9.88 -12.65 4.75
CA SER A 90 -10.12 -13.98 4.16
C SER A 90 -11.60 -14.28 3.81
N LYS A 91 -12.52 -13.41 4.21
CA LYS A 91 -13.94 -13.44 3.82
C LYS A 91 -14.32 -12.34 2.82
N PHE A 92 -13.41 -11.44 2.49
CA PHE A 92 -13.63 -10.39 1.50
C PHE A 92 -13.59 -11.01 0.10
N ALA A 93 -14.64 -10.77 -0.69
CA ALA A 93 -14.76 -11.31 -2.02
C ALA A 93 -15.52 -10.34 -2.92
N PHE A 94 -15.27 -10.47 -4.22
CA PHE A 94 -16.07 -9.88 -5.28
C PHE A 94 -17.00 -10.93 -5.88
N TYR A 95 -18.16 -10.51 -6.35
CA TYR A 95 -19.22 -11.41 -6.80
C TYR A 95 -19.59 -11.16 -8.25
N ASN A 96 -20.17 -12.16 -8.90
CA ASN A 96 -20.58 -12.06 -10.31
C ASN A 96 -19.40 -11.57 -11.18
N CYS A 97 -18.25 -12.19 -11.00
CA CYS A 97 -17.06 -11.90 -11.80
C CYS A 97 -17.06 -12.75 -13.07
N ARG A 98 -16.42 -12.22 -14.12
CA ARG A 98 -16.19 -12.91 -15.40
C ARG A 98 -14.71 -13.21 -15.52
N ALA A 99 -14.36 -14.48 -15.71
CA ALA A 99 -12.98 -14.88 -15.96
C ALA A 99 -12.54 -14.49 -17.38
N HIS A 100 -11.23 -14.34 -17.55
CA HIS A 100 -10.59 -14.29 -18.86
C HIS A 100 -10.22 -15.72 -19.32
N ASP A 101 -10.23 -15.96 -20.62
CA ASP A 101 -9.59 -17.13 -21.22
C ASP A 101 -8.05 -16.93 -21.32
N ASP A 102 -7.34 -17.95 -21.79
CA ASP A 102 -5.88 -17.92 -21.96
C ASP A 102 -5.40 -16.86 -22.98
N TYR A 103 -6.32 -16.32 -23.79
CA TYR A 103 -6.06 -15.27 -24.77
C TYR A 103 -6.47 -13.88 -24.26
N GLY A 104 -6.93 -13.77 -23.01
CA GLY A 104 -7.37 -12.53 -22.39
C GLY A 104 -8.79 -12.09 -22.77
N ASN A 105 -9.58 -12.92 -23.45
CA ASN A 105 -10.98 -12.61 -23.76
C ASN A 105 -11.88 -12.94 -22.58
N LEU A 106 -12.91 -12.12 -22.37
CA LEU A 106 -13.89 -12.38 -21.32
C LEU A 106 -14.79 -13.58 -21.65
N LEU A 107 -14.79 -14.57 -20.77
CA LEU A 107 -15.73 -15.67 -20.82
C LEU A 107 -17.17 -15.15 -20.62
N PRO A 108 -18.19 -15.81 -21.20
CA PRO A 108 -19.57 -15.34 -21.18
C PRO A 108 -20.21 -15.46 -19.79
N ASN A 109 -19.77 -16.41 -18.96
CA ASN A 109 -20.37 -16.69 -17.66
C ASN A 109 -19.96 -15.65 -16.61
N ARG A 110 -20.94 -15.20 -15.81
CA ARG A 110 -20.79 -14.19 -14.77
C ARG A 110 -21.32 -14.72 -13.44
N ASP A 111 -20.68 -15.75 -12.92
CA ASP A 111 -21.15 -16.52 -11.76
C ASP A 111 -20.05 -16.76 -10.71
N GLN A 112 -18.85 -16.20 -10.94
CA GLN A 112 -17.70 -16.46 -10.06
C GLN A 112 -17.69 -15.51 -8.85
N THR A 113 -17.44 -16.09 -7.68
CA THR A 113 -17.08 -15.34 -6.46
C THR A 113 -15.56 -15.40 -6.32
N VAL A 114 -14.90 -14.25 -6.27
CA VAL A 114 -13.43 -14.16 -6.34
C VAL A 114 -12.87 -13.58 -5.05
N TYR A 115 -11.94 -14.30 -4.43
CA TYR A 115 -11.14 -13.85 -3.30
C TYR A 115 -9.86 -13.18 -3.82
N PRO A 116 -9.70 -11.86 -3.68
CA PRO A 116 -8.65 -11.14 -4.40
C PRO A 116 -7.27 -11.30 -3.75
N ASN A 117 -6.27 -11.59 -4.59
CA ASN A 117 -4.86 -11.38 -4.27
C ASN A 117 -4.43 -9.97 -4.70
N SER A 118 -4.99 -9.47 -5.81
CA SER A 118 -4.87 -8.08 -6.23
C SER A 118 -6.12 -7.59 -6.95
N PHE A 119 -6.30 -6.27 -6.99
CA PHE A 119 -7.27 -5.65 -7.87
C PHE A 119 -6.85 -4.23 -8.25
N THR A 120 -7.38 -3.76 -9.37
CA THR A 120 -7.34 -2.36 -9.78
C THR A 120 -8.73 -1.88 -10.17
N ALA A 121 -9.16 -0.77 -9.57
CA ALA A 121 -10.49 -0.20 -9.77
C ALA A 121 -10.43 1.10 -10.56
N SER A 122 -11.15 1.14 -11.68
CA SER A 122 -11.46 2.38 -12.40
C SER A 122 -12.82 2.90 -11.96
N ASN A 123 -12.86 3.48 -10.76
CA ASN A 123 -14.12 3.81 -10.05
C ASN A 123 -15.08 4.72 -10.85
N ARG A 124 -14.57 5.61 -11.70
CA ARG A 124 -15.37 6.52 -12.54
C ARG A 124 -16.24 5.79 -13.57
N ILE A 125 -15.73 4.68 -14.10
CA ILE A 125 -16.39 3.86 -15.13
C ILE A 125 -16.86 2.51 -14.57
N MET A 126 -16.75 2.32 -13.26
CA MET A 126 -17.22 1.15 -12.50
C MET A 126 -16.64 -0.18 -13.01
N LYS A 127 -15.39 -0.12 -13.48
CA LYS A 127 -14.60 -1.28 -13.89
C LYS A 127 -13.72 -1.75 -12.75
N LEU A 128 -13.63 -3.07 -12.60
CA LEU A 128 -12.86 -3.70 -11.54
C LEU A 128 -12.14 -4.92 -12.10
N ASP A 129 -10.83 -4.78 -12.24
CA ASP A 129 -9.91 -5.81 -12.65
C ASP A 129 -9.38 -6.53 -11.39
N VAL A 130 -9.44 -7.85 -11.36
CA VAL A 130 -9.11 -8.66 -10.18
C VAL A 130 -8.27 -9.85 -10.58
N VAL A 131 -7.16 -10.06 -9.87
CA VAL A 131 -6.44 -11.33 -9.87
C VAL A 131 -6.69 -12.00 -8.53
N GLY A 132 -7.20 -13.22 -8.56
CA GLY A 132 -7.61 -13.90 -7.34
C GLY A 132 -8.04 -15.33 -7.59
N ASP A 133 -8.64 -15.92 -6.58
CA ASP A 133 -9.12 -17.30 -6.60
C ASP A 133 -10.65 -17.36 -6.61
N ALA A 134 -11.21 -18.17 -7.51
CA ALA A 134 -12.64 -18.46 -7.57
C ALA A 134 -13.05 -19.66 -6.68
N ASN A 135 -12.09 -20.47 -6.26
CA ASN A 135 -12.27 -21.57 -5.32
C ASN A 135 -11.46 -21.26 -4.05
N LYS A 136 -12.13 -21.11 -2.91
CA LYS A 136 -11.46 -20.81 -1.63
C LYS A 136 -10.32 -21.80 -1.28
N ASP A 137 -10.38 -23.01 -1.84
CA ASP A 137 -9.48 -24.14 -1.61
C ASP A 137 -8.82 -24.68 -2.90
N GLY A 138 -8.83 -23.92 -4.00
CA GLY A 138 -8.25 -24.33 -5.29
C GLY A 138 -6.86 -23.74 -5.58
N ASP A 139 -6.21 -24.24 -6.62
CA ASP A 139 -4.85 -23.81 -7.03
C ASP A 139 -4.87 -22.77 -8.16
N GLY A 140 -6.02 -22.14 -8.43
CA GLY A 140 -6.31 -21.48 -9.71
C GLY A 140 -6.36 -19.97 -9.62
N ILE A 141 -5.22 -19.31 -9.35
CA ILE A 141 -5.15 -17.85 -9.50
C ILE A 141 -5.42 -17.49 -10.96
N ALA A 142 -6.48 -16.73 -11.19
CA ALA A 142 -6.88 -16.30 -12.52
C ALA A 142 -7.24 -14.82 -12.55
N HIS A 143 -7.44 -14.32 -13.76
CA HIS A 143 -7.80 -12.93 -14.03
C HIS A 143 -9.30 -12.80 -14.27
N PHE A 144 -9.91 -11.80 -13.64
CA PHE A 144 -11.35 -11.58 -13.66
C PHE A 144 -11.72 -10.11 -13.81
N ASN A 145 -12.83 -9.86 -14.48
CA ASN A 145 -13.56 -8.60 -14.39
C ASN A 145 -14.76 -8.73 -13.46
N CYS A 146 -14.77 -7.92 -12.41
CA CYS A 146 -15.77 -7.89 -11.36
C CYS A 146 -16.57 -6.58 -11.37
N ASP A 147 -16.86 -6.05 -12.56
CA ASP A 147 -17.53 -4.78 -12.79
C ASP A 147 -18.82 -4.59 -11.98
N TYR A 148 -19.15 -3.33 -11.70
CA TYR A 148 -20.36 -2.93 -10.99
C TYR A 148 -21.07 -1.79 -11.72
N THR A 149 -22.27 -1.42 -11.25
CA THR A 149 -23.14 -0.45 -11.93
C THR A 149 -23.48 0.75 -11.07
N LYS A 150 -23.34 0.63 -9.75
CA LYS A 150 -23.62 1.68 -8.76
C LYS A 150 -22.63 1.59 -7.61
N GLN A 151 -22.37 2.72 -6.96
CA GLN A 151 -21.49 2.76 -5.78
C GLN A 151 -22.08 2.04 -4.55
N SER A 152 -23.36 1.70 -4.58
CA SER A 152 -24.01 0.88 -3.55
C SER A 152 -23.79 -0.62 -3.73
N ASP A 153 -23.30 -1.06 -4.89
CA ASP A 153 -23.14 -2.48 -5.21
C ASP A 153 -22.04 -3.12 -4.33
N LEU A 154 -22.15 -4.41 -4.02
CA LEU A 154 -21.16 -5.09 -3.17
C LEU A 154 -19.72 -4.97 -3.72
N ASN A 155 -19.56 -5.04 -5.04
CA ASN A 155 -18.27 -4.92 -5.70
C ASN A 155 -17.70 -3.50 -5.73
N SER A 156 -18.44 -2.47 -5.26
CA SER A 156 -17.86 -1.14 -5.03
C SER A 156 -17.07 -1.08 -3.73
N ARG A 157 -17.28 -2.04 -2.82
CA ARG A 157 -16.60 -2.09 -1.51
C ARG A 157 -15.11 -2.34 -1.69
N ARG A 158 -14.32 -1.78 -0.79
CA ARG A 158 -12.86 -1.85 -0.80
C ARG A 158 -12.34 -2.16 0.59
N PRO A 159 -11.28 -2.97 0.71
CA PRO A 159 -10.73 -3.32 2.00
C PRO A 159 -10.05 -2.14 2.66
N TRP A 160 -9.95 -2.23 3.97
CA TRP A 160 -9.24 -1.31 4.84
C TRP A 160 -8.02 -1.99 5.43
N CYS A 161 -6.97 -1.23 5.70
CA CYS A 161 -5.76 -1.69 6.39
C CYS A 161 -5.40 -0.73 7.51
N ASN A 162 -5.23 -1.28 8.72
CA ASN A 162 -5.06 -0.49 9.95
C ASN A 162 -3.61 -0.08 10.22
N ARG A 163 -2.62 -0.73 9.59
CA ARG A 163 -1.20 -0.43 9.75
C ARG A 163 -0.56 -0.22 8.39
N CYS A 164 -0.34 1.05 8.06
CA CYS A 164 0.18 1.46 6.76
C CYS A 164 1.25 2.53 6.90
N TRP A 165 2.18 2.55 5.96
CA TRP A 165 3.22 3.54 5.84
C TRP A 165 3.21 4.12 4.44
N LEU A 166 3.44 5.43 4.33
CA LEU A 166 3.55 6.11 3.05
C LEU A 166 4.68 5.46 2.22
N ASN A 167 4.35 5.19 0.96
CA ASN A 167 5.29 4.65 -0.02
C ASN A 167 5.56 5.75 -1.05
N LYS A 168 6.68 6.46 -0.87
CA LYS A 168 7.08 7.60 -1.71
C LYS A 168 7.79 7.12 -2.97
#